data_AF-A0A841RH17-F1
#
_entry.id   AF-A0A841RH17-F1
#
_cell.length_a   1.000
_cell.length_b   1.000
_cell.length_c   1.000
_cell.angle_alpha   90.00
_cell.angle_beta   90.00
_cell.angle_gamma   90.00
#
_symmetry.space_group_name_H-M   'P 1'
#
loop_
_entity.id
_entity.type
_entity.pdbx_description
1 polymer ?
#
loop_
_entity_poly.entity_id
_entity_poly.type
_entity_poly.pdbx_seq_one_letter_code
_entity_poly.pdbx_strand_id
1 'polypeptide(L)'
;MVLMKKFFKSKDDDYENMSVVTGSMRLVLKGLSKGMIPHENYTEDQILDFCRSLIENQAPDGSWPVYKDKYAESISEEDKIDFLYFPTQIACAVLSYVKQNFSSSSKLGNLDEALSAGLRFSVSRNLEGYGFNSPFQKIESLHIFIEGSVIELLNSDPRICPSCYNRLIEIKEDLIETLEKGETAMEYGGDYREQYELVLKGLENI
;
A
#
# COMPACT_ATOMS: atom_id res chain seq x y z
N MET A 1 1.25 18.54 13.16
CA MET A 1 1.52 17.14 12.76
C MET A 1 2.82 17.13 11.98
N VAL A 2 3.80 16.31 12.38
CA VAL A 2 5.11 16.24 11.68
C VAL A 2 5.06 15.07 10.72
N LEU A 3 5.26 15.33 9.42
CA LEU A 3 5.28 14.31 8.38
C LEU A 3 6.67 13.65 8.29
N MET A 4 6.67 12.35 7.97
CA MET A 4 7.88 11.54 7.84
C MET A 4 8.68 11.94 6.61
N LYS A 5 9.87 12.50 6.82
CA LYS A 5 10.76 12.96 5.72
C LYS A 5 11.63 11.86 5.11
N LYS A 6 11.86 10.77 5.85
CA LYS A 6 12.61 9.60 5.41
C LYS A 6 11.99 8.36 6.04
N PHE A 7 11.90 7.28 5.27
CA PHE A 7 11.56 5.97 5.78
C PHE A 7 12.69 5.44 6.67
N PHE A 8 12.30 4.75 7.74
CA PHE A 8 13.21 4.07 8.65
C PHE A 8 12.48 2.88 9.27
N LYS A 9 13.23 1.82 9.58
CA LYS A 9 12.77 0.73 10.46
C LYS A 9 12.70 1.23 11.89
N SER A 10 11.76 0.71 12.67
CA SER A 10 11.65 0.98 14.09
C SER A 10 12.97 0.71 14.84
N LYS A 11 13.23 1.52 15.86
CA LYS A 11 14.47 1.44 16.65
C LYS A 11 14.53 0.22 17.55
N ASP A 12 13.38 -0.37 17.83
CA ASP A 12 13.14 -1.60 18.56
C ASP A 12 11.93 -2.31 17.94
N ASP A 13 11.75 -3.58 18.27
CA ASP A 13 10.63 -4.37 17.76
C ASP A 13 9.40 -4.22 18.67
N ASP A 14 9.23 -3.01 19.23
CA ASP A 14 8.08 -2.62 20.03
C ASP A 14 6.89 -2.27 19.12
N TYR A 15 5.72 -2.83 19.45
CA TYR A 15 4.51 -2.70 18.64
C TYR A 15 4.08 -1.23 18.46
N GLU A 16 4.18 -0.40 19.51
CA GLU A 16 3.78 1.00 19.45
C GLU A 16 4.71 1.78 18.52
N ASN A 17 6.02 1.55 18.64
CA ASN A 17 7.01 2.21 17.78
C ASN A 17 6.87 1.79 16.31
N MET A 18 6.63 0.52 16.02
CA MET A 18 6.34 0.05 14.66
C MET A 18 5.05 0.66 14.11
N SER A 19 4.01 0.74 14.94
CA SER A 19 2.74 1.39 14.57
C SER A 19 2.90 2.87 14.25
N VAL A 20 3.79 3.59 14.97
CA VAL A 20 4.13 4.98 14.66
C VAL A 20 4.77 5.11 13.28
N VAL A 21 5.65 4.18 12.89
CA VAL A 21 6.26 4.19 11.55
C VAL A 21 5.20 3.99 10.47
N THR A 22 4.41 2.92 10.56
CA THR A 22 3.33 2.62 9.59
C THR A 22 2.32 3.77 9.52
N GLY A 23 1.89 4.29 10.67
CA GLY A 23 0.97 5.43 10.75
C GLY A 23 1.54 6.69 10.12
N SER A 24 2.83 6.96 10.30
CA SER A 24 3.50 8.11 9.69
C SER A 24 3.58 7.99 8.16
N MET A 25 3.82 6.79 7.63
CA MET A 25 3.77 6.53 6.18
C MET A 25 2.34 6.77 5.65
N ARG A 26 1.32 6.28 6.36
CA ARG A 26 -0.10 6.48 6.01
C ARG A 26 -0.48 7.95 5.98
N LEU A 27 0.06 8.78 6.88
CA LEU A 27 -0.16 10.24 6.89
C LEU A 27 0.45 10.93 5.65
N VAL A 28 1.62 10.48 5.18
CA VAL A 28 2.20 11.01 3.92
C VAL A 28 1.29 10.66 2.75
N LEU A 29 0.85 9.41 2.62
CA LEU A 29 -0.08 8.99 1.57
C LEU A 29 -1.39 9.79 1.60
N LYS A 30 -2.01 9.93 2.77
CA LYS A 30 -3.25 10.73 2.93
C LYS A 30 -3.03 12.20 2.60
N GLY A 31 -1.86 12.74 2.92
CA GLY A 31 -1.49 14.11 2.57
C GLY A 31 -1.40 14.30 1.05
N LEU A 32 -0.79 13.35 0.34
CA LEU A 32 -0.69 13.36 -1.12
C LEU A 32 -2.08 13.22 -1.75
N SER A 33 -2.83 12.18 -1.39
CA SER A 33 -4.12 11.85 -2.02
C SER A 33 -5.17 12.96 -1.85
N LYS A 34 -5.10 13.73 -0.76
CA LYS A 34 -5.99 14.87 -0.50
C LYS A 34 -5.47 16.21 -1.02
N GLY A 35 -4.32 16.23 -1.71
CA GLY A 35 -3.69 17.47 -2.18
C GLY A 35 -3.28 18.41 -1.04
N MET A 36 -3.04 17.87 0.15
CA MET A 36 -2.56 18.64 1.30
C MET A 36 -1.05 18.85 1.26
N ILE A 37 -0.31 17.97 0.58
CA ILE A 37 1.12 18.14 0.29
C ILE A 37 1.39 17.94 -1.20
N PRO A 38 2.37 18.66 -1.79
CA PRO A 38 3.32 19.56 -1.14
C PRO A 38 2.73 20.90 -0.66
N HIS A 39 3.33 21.49 0.38
CA HIS A 39 3.06 22.83 0.88
C HIS A 39 4.33 23.44 1.51
N GLU A 40 4.29 24.69 2.01
CA GLU A 40 5.47 25.42 2.55
C GLU A 40 6.31 24.63 3.58
N ASN A 41 5.67 23.86 4.46
CA ASN A 41 6.35 23.10 5.52
C ASN A 41 6.66 21.64 5.16
N TYR A 42 6.30 21.21 3.95
CA TYR A 42 6.48 19.86 3.43
C TYR A 42 6.55 19.90 1.90
N THR A 43 7.74 20.21 1.39
CA THR A 43 7.95 20.56 -0.01
C THR A 43 7.99 19.33 -0.92
N GLU A 44 7.91 19.55 -2.23
CA GLU A 44 8.11 18.50 -3.23
C GLU A 44 9.46 17.80 -3.06
N ASP A 45 10.54 18.55 -2.81
CA ASP A 45 11.86 17.97 -2.56
C ASP A 45 11.87 17.05 -1.32
N GLN A 46 11.11 17.39 -0.27
CA GLN A 46 10.98 16.54 0.91
C GLN A 46 10.18 15.26 0.62
N ILE A 47 9.18 15.33 -0.27
CA ILE A 47 8.47 14.15 -0.77
C ILE A 47 9.42 13.27 -1.58
N LEU A 48 10.23 13.85 -2.47
CA LEU A 48 11.22 13.11 -3.26
C LEU A 48 12.29 12.49 -2.37
N ASP A 49 12.74 13.18 -1.32
CA ASP A 49 13.67 12.62 -0.33
C ASP A 49 13.06 11.43 0.42
N PHE A 50 11.77 11.51 0.77
CA PHE A 50 11.05 10.39 1.33
C PHE A 50 10.96 9.21 0.35
N CYS A 51 10.57 9.45 -0.90
CA CYS A 51 10.53 8.41 -1.94
C CYS A 51 11.92 7.79 -2.19
N ARG A 52 12.97 8.60 -2.23
CA ARG A 52 14.35 8.09 -2.38
C ARG A 52 14.72 7.19 -1.21
N SER A 53 14.36 7.58 0.01
CA SER A 53 14.61 6.72 1.18
C SER A 53 13.81 5.41 1.15
N LEU A 54 12.61 5.39 0.56
CA LEU A 54 11.88 4.13 0.32
C LEU A 54 12.68 3.25 -0.65
N ILE A 55 13.07 3.78 -1.80
CA ILE A 55 13.82 3.03 -2.82
C ILE A 55 15.13 2.46 -2.24
N GLU A 56 15.87 3.27 -1.49
CA GLU A 56 17.16 2.88 -0.89
C GLU A 56 17.02 1.81 0.23
N ASN A 57 15.87 1.73 0.88
CA ASN A 57 15.65 0.86 2.05
C ASN A 57 14.64 -0.27 1.78
N GLN A 58 14.33 -0.54 0.51
CA GLN A 58 13.53 -1.71 0.13
C GLN A 58 14.29 -3.00 0.47
N ALA A 59 13.61 -3.97 1.06
CA ALA A 59 14.16 -5.28 1.32
C ALA A 59 14.39 -6.08 0.01
N PRO A 60 15.27 -7.09 0.00
CA PRO A 60 15.58 -7.86 -1.21
C PRO A 60 14.37 -8.56 -1.88
N ASP A 61 13.31 -8.83 -1.12
CA ASP A 61 12.07 -9.42 -1.61
C ASP A 61 11.06 -8.39 -2.16
N GLY A 62 11.41 -7.10 -2.12
CA GLY A 62 10.57 -5.98 -2.55
C GLY A 62 9.76 -5.33 -1.43
N SER A 63 9.82 -5.83 -0.20
CA SER A 63 9.01 -5.32 0.91
C SER A 63 9.63 -4.12 1.64
N TRP A 64 8.82 -3.45 2.46
CA TRP A 64 9.24 -2.40 3.40
C TRP A 64 8.86 -2.76 4.84
N PRO A 65 9.48 -3.77 5.45
CA PRO A 65 9.22 -4.10 6.84
C PRO A 65 9.59 -2.93 7.74
N VAL A 66 8.75 -2.65 8.75
CA VAL A 66 9.05 -1.63 9.76
C VAL A 66 9.77 -2.19 10.98
N TYR A 67 9.87 -3.51 11.12
CA TYR A 67 10.67 -4.19 12.14
C TYR A 67 12.13 -4.41 11.71
N LYS A 68 12.99 -4.81 12.66
CA LYS A 68 14.38 -5.18 12.36
C LYS A 68 14.47 -6.58 11.77
N ASP A 69 15.49 -6.81 10.94
CA ASP A 69 15.69 -8.11 10.26
C ASP A 69 15.73 -9.30 11.23
N LYS A 70 16.26 -9.11 12.44
CA LYS A 70 16.33 -10.14 13.48
C LYS A 70 14.96 -10.59 14.00
N TYR A 71 13.95 -9.72 13.89
CA TYR A 71 12.59 -9.97 14.33
C TYR A 71 11.75 -10.69 13.26
N ALA A 72 12.24 -10.76 12.01
CA ALA A 72 11.54 -11.40 10.91
C ALA A 72 11.20 -12.89 11.17
N GLU A 73 12.01 -13.58 11.97
CA GLU A 73 11.81 -14.99 12.32
C GLU A 73 10.80 -15.20 13.46
N SER A 74 10.54 -14.16 14.27
CA SER A 74 9.70 -14.25 15.46
C SER A 74 8.37 -13.51 15.37
N ILE A 75 8.18 -12.69 14.32
CA ILE A 75 6.95 -11.93 14.12
C ILE A 75 5.78 -12.85 13.75
N SER A 76 4.63 -12.63 14.37
CA SER A 76 3.42 -13.40 14.09
C SER A 76 2.87 -13.09 12.69
N GLU A 77 2.08 -14.01 12.11
CA GLU A 77 1.44 -13.76 10.82
C GLU A 77 0.43 -12.59 10.86
N GLU A 78 -0.18 -12.36 12.02
CA GLU A 78 -1.07 -11.22 12.25
C GLU A 78 -0.28 -9.91 12.20
N ASP A 79 0.83 -9.82 12.93
CA ASP A 79 1.70 -8.64 12.97
C ASP A 79 2.37 -8.35 11.62
N LYS A 80 2.61 -9.38 10.79
CA LYS A 80 3.10 -9.17 9.42
C LYS A 80 2.13 -8.34 8.58
N ILE A 81 0.82 -8.43 8.83
CA ILE A 81 -0.13 -7.57 8.09
C ILE A 81 0.18 -6.10 8.37
N ASP A 82 0.32 -5.74 9.64
CA ASP A 82 0.49 -4.35 10.08
C ASP A 82 1.90 -3.80 9.84
N PHE A 83 2.91 -4.66 9.88
CA PHE A 83 4.32 -4.24 9.91
C PHE A 83 5.16 -4.72 8.72
N LEU A 84 4.58 -5.48 7.79
CA LEU A 84 5.22 -5.90 6.53
C LEU A 84 4.33 -5.57 5.32
N TYR A 85 3.09 -6.04 5.30
CA TYR A 85 2.21 -5.87 4.14
C TYR A 85 1.67 -4.44 4.00
N PHE A 86 1.04 -3.86 5.02
CA PHE A 86 0.54 -2.49 4.94
C PHE A 86 1.65 -1.46 4.67
N PRO A 87 2.81 -1.49 5.34
CA PRO A 87 3.92 -0.59 5.00
C PRO A 87 4.36 -0.73 3.54
N THR A 88 4.44 -1.95 3.03
CA THR A 88 4.80 -2.21 1.63
C THR A 88 3.77 -1.63 0.67
N GLN A 89 2.49 -1.85 0.93
CA GLN A 89 1.41 -1.32 0.11
C GLN A 89 1.37 0.21 0.15
N ILE A 90 1.59 0.82 1.31
CA ILE A 90 1.67 2.28 1.48
C ILE A 90 2.87 2.85 0.71
N ALA A 91 4.03 2.19 0.77
CA ALA A 91 5.20 2.59 -0.01
C ALA A 91 4.91 2.57 -1.51
N CYS A 92 4.32 1.48 -2.02
CA CYS A 92 3.89 1.37 -3.42
C CYS A 92 2.91 2.48 -3.81
N ALA A 93 1.91 2.74 -2.96
CA ALA A 93 0.91 3.79 -3.17
C ALA A 93 1.55 5.19 -3.26
N VAL A 94 2.50 5.51 -2.37
CA VAL A 94 3.22 6.80 -2.41
C VAL A 94 4.08 6.91 -3.67
N LEU A 95 4.85 5.87 -4.01
CA LEU A 95 5.71 5.86 -5.19
C LEU A 95 4.90 5.97 -6.49
N SER A 96 3.78 5.25 -6.57
CA SER A 96 2.82 5.32 -7.67
C SER A 96 2.25 6.74 -7.84
N TYR A 97 1.80 7.36 -6.75
CA TYR A 97 1.27 8.72 -6.78
C TYR A 97 2.31 9.72 -7.30
N VAL A 98 3.53 9.67 -6.76
CA VAL A 98 4.63 10.56 -7.15
C VAL A 98 5.05 10.36 -8.61
N LYS A 99 5.12 9.10 -9.08
CA LYS A 99 5.43 8.79 -10.49
C LYS A 99 4.48 9.48 -11.46
N GLN A 100 3.19 9.48 -11.15
CA GLN A 100 2.14 9.98 -12.04
C GLN A 100 1.98 11.50 -11.97
N ASN A 101 2.12 12.08 -10.77
CA ASN A 101 1.74 13.47 -10.55
C ASN A 101 2.92 14.44 -10.59
N PHE A 102 4.16 13.98 -10.32
CA PHE A 102 5.30 14.86 -10.14
C PHE A 102 6.32 14.64 -11.26
N SER A 103 6.53 15.65 -12.12
CA SER A 103 7.51 15.55 -13.22
C SER A 103 8.95 15.33 -12.72
N SER A 104 9.24 15.75 -11.49
CA SER A 104 10.51 15.55 -10.81
C SER A 104 10.75 14.11 -10.35
N SER A 105 9.75 13.22 -10.45
CA SER A 105 9.91 11.78 -10.19
C SER A 105 10.96 11.13 -11.10
N SER A 106 11.22 11.72 -12.27
CA SER A 106 12.35 11.36 -13.16
C SER A 106 13.73 11.43 -12.50
N LYS A 107 13.86 12.16 -11.38
CA LYS A 107 15.09 12.23 -10.56
C LYS A 107 15.24 11.04 -9.60
N LEU A 108 14.21 10.22 -9.44
CA LEU A 108 14.23 9.02 -8.59
C LEU A 108 14.72 7.85 -9.44
N GLY A 109 16.02 7.55 -9.33
CA GLY A 109 16.58 6.35 -9.94
C GLY A 109 15.94 5.08 -9.37
N ASN A 110 15.77 4.06 -10.21
CA ASN A 110 15.19 2.76 -9.86
C ASN A 110 13.73 2.78 -9.36
N LEU A 111 12.98 3.86 -9.62
CA LEU A 111 11.59 3.99 -9.17
C LEU A 111 10.70 2.85 -9.69
N ASP A 112 10.83 2.50 -10.97
CA ASP A 112 9.96 1.52 -11.62
C ASP A 112 10.28 0.10 -11.15
N GLU A 113 11.56 -0.20 -10.96
CA GLU A 113 12.04 -1.46 -10.40
C GLU A 113 11.56 -1.64 -8.95
N ALA A 114 11.72 -0.61 -8.11
CA ALA A 114 11.27 -0.65 -6.72
C ALA A 114 9.75 -0.80 -6.62
N LEU A 115 9.00 -0.04 -7.41
CA LEU A 115 7.55 -0.12 -7.47
C LEU A 115 7.07 -1.48 -7.97
N SER A 116 7.70 -2.03 -9.02
CA SER A 116 7.39 -3.37 -9.55
C SER A 116 7.60 -4.47 -8.51
N ALA A 117 8.74 -4.44 -7.81
CA ALA A 117 9.08 -5.40 -6.77
C ALA A 117 8.11 -5.32 -5.58
N GLY A 118 7.79 -4.11 -5.14
CA GLY A 118 6.84 -3.86 -4.05
C GLY A 118 5.44 -4.33 -4.37
N LEU A 119 4.92 -4.00 -5.56
CA LEU A 119 3.59 -4.42 -5.99
C LEU A 119 3.51 -5.95 -6.11
N ARG A 120 4.56 -6.59 -6.64
CA ARG A 120 4.64 -8.06 -6.70
C ARG A 120 4.61 -8.68 -5.31
N PHE A 121 5.35 -8.10 -4.36
CA PHE A 121 5.31 -8.54 -2.97
C PHE A 121 3.90 -8.39 -2.38
N SER A 122 3.25 -7.22 -2.55
CA SER A 122 1.91 -6.97 -2.02
C SER A 122 0.89 -8.01 -2.46
N VAL A 123 0.89 -8.41 -3.73
CA VAL A 123 -0.05 -9.40 -4.27
C VAL A 123 0.38 -10.86 -4.09
N SER A 124 1.53 -11.13 -3.46
CA SER A 124 2.03 -12.50 -3.25
C SER A 124 1.09 -13.38 -2.43
N ARG A 125 0.20 -12.76 -1.63
CA ARG A 125 -0.88 -13.44 -0.91
C ARG A 125 -2.27 -12.93 -1.30
N ASN A 126 -2.46 -12.52 -2.55
CA ASN A 126 -3.77 -12.05 -3.07
C ASN A 126 -4.38 -10.86 -2.31
N LEU A 127 -3.55 -10.06 -1.63
CA LEU A 127 -3.98 -9.01 -0.68
C LEU A 127 -4.81 -9.55 0.50
N GLU A 128 -4.77 -10.86 0.75
CA GLU A 128 -5.43 -11.48 1.89
C GLU A 128 -4.72 -11.11 3.20
N GLY A 129 -5.53 -10.71 4.17
CA GLY A 129 -5.09 -10.52 5.53
C GLY A 129 -4.91 -11.85 6.28
N TYR A 130 -5.07 -11.81 7.61
CA TYR A 130 -4.91 -12.97 8.47
C TYR A 130 -6.18 -13.27 9.27
N GLY A 131 -6.53 -14.56 9.34
CA GLY A 131 -7.65 -15.05 10.15
C GLY A 131 -8.98 -14.37 9.84
N PHE A 132 -9.76 -14.09 10.88
CA PHE A 132 -11.09 -13.48 10.78
C PHE A 132 -11.07 -12.07 10.18
N ASN A 133 -9.96 -11.33 10.33
CA ASN A 133 -9.83 -9.96 9.82
C ASN A 133 -9.46 -9.90 8.34
N SER A 134 -9.23 -11.05 7.68
CA SER A 134 -8.70 -11.10 6.31
C SER A 134 -9.51 -10.27 5.30
N PRO A 135 -10.87 -10.35 5.26
CA PRO A 135 -11.63 -9.55 4.31
C PRO A 135 -11.55 -8.05 4.57
N PHE A 136 -11.57 -7.62 5.83
CA PHE A 136 -11.38 -6.21 6.19
C PHE A 136 -10.00 -5.70 5.77
N GLN A 137 -8.95 -6.49 6.01
CA GLN A 137 -7.58 -6.14 5.63
C GLN A 137 -7.37 -6.14 4.11
N LYS A 138 -8.09 -6.98 3.35
CA LYS A 138 -8.13 -6.93 1.88
C LYS A 138 -8.76 -5.62 1.38
N ILE A 139 -9.88 -5.21 1.98
CA ILE A 139 -10.53 -3.92 1.67
C ILE A 139 -9.58 -2.74 1.97
N GLU A 140 -8.92 -2.72 3.13
CA GLU A 140 -7.95 -1.66 3.47
C GLU A 140 -6.77 -1.63 2.49
N SER A 141 -6.27 -2.81 2.08
CA SER A 141 -5.21 -2.91 1.07
C SER A 141 -5.62 -2.28 -0.25
N LEU A 142 -6.87 -2.54 -0.69
CA LEU A 142 -7.42 -1.96 -1.92
C LEU A 142 -7.62 -0.44 -1.78
N HIS A 143 -8.07 0.04 -0.61
CA HIS A 143 -8.15 1.47 -0.33
C HIS A 143 -6.78 2.16 -0.39
N ILE A 144 -5.73 1.55 0.16
CA ILE A 144 -4.36 2.07 0.05
C ILE A 144 -3.95 2.22 -1.42
N PHE A 145 -4.24 1.22 -2.26
CA PHE A 145 -3.92 1.24 -3.68
C PHE A 145 -4.70 2.32 -4.44
N ILE A 146 -6.00 2.45 -4.17
CA ILE A 146 -6.85 3.50 -4.75
C ILE A 146 -6.33 4.90 -4.36
N GLU A 147 -6.02 5.12 -3.08
CA GLU A 147 -5.51 6.42 -2.61
C GLU A 147 -4.15 6.80 -3.24
N GLY A 148 -3.30 5.82 -3.56
CA GLY A 148 -2.02 6.01 -4.22
C GLY A 148 -2.07 6.02 -5.75
N SER A 149 -3.27 6.02 -6.32
CA SER A 149 -3.51 5.90 -7.76
C SER A 149 -2.80 4.70 -8.40
N VAL A 150 -2.64 3.60 -7.67
CA VAL A 150 -1.99 2.36 -8.17
C VAL A 150 -2.83 1.74 -9.28
N ILE A 151 -4.16 1.86 -9.17
CA ILE A 151 -5.11 1.34 -10.16
C ILE A 151 -4.92 2.05 -11.49
N GLU A 152 -4.88 3.38 -11.48
CA GLU A 152 -4.67 4.22 -12.66
C GLU A 152 -3.29 3.97 -13.29
N LEU A 153 -2.26 3.82 -12.45
CA LEU A 153 -0.92 3.50 -12.93
C LEU A 153 -0.92 2.20 -13.73
N LEU A 154 -1.44 1.12 -13.14
CA LEU A 154 -1.41 -0.19 -13.75
C LEU A 154 -2.36 -0.31 -14.94
N ASN A 155 -3.47 0.42 -14.96
CA ASN A 155 -4.31 0.52 -16.15
C ASN A 155 -3.59 1.23 -17.31
N SER A 156 -2.85 2.32 -17.01
CA SER A 156 -2.11 3.06 -18.04
C SER A 156 -0.87 2.32 -18.55
N ASP A 157 -0.19 1.56 -17.68
CA ASP A 157 0.95 0.73 -18.04
C ASP A 157 1.00 -0.58 -17.23
N PRO A 158 0.29 -1.64 -17.70
CA PRO A 158 0.26 -2.93 -17.02
C PRO A 158 1.65 -3.59 -16.91
N ARG A 159 2.63 -3.16 -17.72
CA ARG A 159 3.98 -3.77 -17.77
C ARG A 159 4.79 -3.44 -16.52
N ILE A 160 4.41 -2.42 -15.75
CA ILE A 160 5.06 -2.09 -14.48
C ILE A 160 4.98 -3.29 -13.51
N CYS A 161 3.80 -3.91 -13.38
CA CYS A 161 3.65 -5.13 -12.61
C CYS A 161 2.48 -5.97 -13.12
N PRO A 162 2.68 -6.80 -14.17
CA PRO A 162 1.61 -7.57 -14.78
C PRO A 162 0.88 -8.50 -13.80
N SER A 163 1.62 -9.08 -12.85
CA SER A 163 1.04 -9.93 -11.81
C SER A 163 0.09 -9.16 -10.88
N CYS A 164 0.41 -7.91 -10.56
CA CYS A 164 -0.47 -7.08 -9.74
C CYS A 164 -1.69 -6.62 -10.53
N TYR A 165 -1.50 -6.23 -11.79
CA TYR A 165 -2.59 -5.86 -12.70
C TYR A 165 -3.62 -7.00 -12.83
N ASN A 166 -3.17 -8.21 -13.18
CA ASN A 166 -4.06 -9.37 -13.31
C ASN A 166 -4.76 -9.70 -11.99
N ARG A 167 -4.04 -9.62 -10.85
CA ARG A 167 -4.65 -9.89 -9.55
C ARG A 167 -5.77 -8.89 -9.22
N LEU A 168 -5.63 -7.62 -9.60
CA LEU A 168 -6.67 -6.62 -9.36
C LEU A 168 -7.91 -6.86 -10.23
N ILE A 169 -7.74 -7.37 -11.46
CA ILE A 169 -8.86 -7.83 -12.30
C ILE A 169 -9.59 -8.99 -11.63
N GLU A 170 -8.86 -10.02 -11.19
CA GLU A 170 -9.47 -11.17 -10.50
C GLU A 170 -10.22 -10.74 -9.24
N ILE A 171 -9.63 -9.85 -8.43
CA ILE A 171 -10.29 -9.31 -7.23
C ILE A 171 -11.56 -8.53 -7.59
N LYS A 172 -11.55 -7.76 -8.69
CA LYS A 172 -12.73 -7.03 -9.17
C LYS A 172 -13.85 -8.00 -9.55
N GLU A 173 -13.53 -9.07 -10.28
CA GLU A 173 -14.48 -10.12 -10.65
C GLU A 173 -15.06 -10.82 -9.41
N ASP A 174 -14.21 -11.20 -8.45
CA ASP A 174 -14.63 -11.80 -7.18
C ASP A 174 -15.60 -10.90 -6.41
N LEU A 175 -15.33 -9.59 -6.35
CA LEU A 175 -16.17 -8.62 -5.66
C LEU A 175 -17.53 -8.45 -6.34
N ILE A 176 -17.57 -8.42 -7.67
CA ILE A 176 -18.82 -8.38 -8.45
C ILE A 176 -19.66 -9.62 -8.15
N GLU A 177 -19.06 -10.82 -8.24
CA GLU A 177 -19.76 -12.07 -7.97
C GLU A 177 -20.29 -12.12 -6.53
N THR A 178 -19.49 -11.69 -5.55
CA THR A 178 -19.88 -11.62 -4.13
C THR A 178 -21.10 -10.70 -3.92
N LEU A 179 -21.09 -9.52 -4.55
CA LEU A 179 -22.20 -8.56 -4.47
C LEU A 179 -23.47 -9.09 -5.14
N GLU A 180 -23.35 -9.73 -6.30
CA GLU A 180 -24.48 -10.31 -7.04
C GLU A 180 -25.15 -11.46 -6.27
N LYS A 181 -24.37 -12.31 -5.60
CA LYS A 181 -24.88 -13.38 -4.74
C LYS A 181 -25.44 -12.89 -3.41
N GLY A 182 -25.11 -11.65 -3.01
CA GLY A 182 -25.45 -11.11 -1.71
C GLY A 182 -24.65 -11.74 -0.56
N GLU A 183 -23.48 -12.32 -0.86
CA GLU A 183 -22.57 -12.97 0.10
C GLU A 183 -21.69 -11.93 0.81
N THR A 184 -22.29 -10.83 1.27
CA THR A 184 -21.60 -9.68 1.84
C THR A 184 -21.48 -9.72 3.36
N ALA A 185 -22.24 -10.62 4.01
CA ALA A 185 -22.20 -10.82 5.45
C ALA A 185 -21.12 -11.84 5.86
N MET A 186 -20.27 -11.44 6.79
CA MET A 186 -19.25 -12.30 7.38
C MET A 186 -19.83 -13.16 8.52
N GLU A 187 -19.12 -14.25 8.84
CA GLU A 187 -19.52 -15.27 9.84
C GLU A 187 -19.91 -14.70 11.22
N TYR A 188 -19.42 -13.52 11.59
CA TYR A 188 -19.69 -12.86 12.87
C TYR A 188 -20.49 -11.55 12.75
N GLY A 189 -21.25 -11.39 11.66
CA GLY A 189 -22.37 -10.42 11.58
C GLY A 189 -22.05 -9.04 11.02
N GLY A 190 -20.86 -8.81 10.47
CA GLY A 190 -20.59 -7.60 9.68
C GLY A 190 -21.02 -7.78 8.23
N ASP A 191 -21.89 -6.90 7.73
CA ASP A 191 -22.19 -6.78 6.29
C ASP A 191 -21.24 -5.75 5.66
N TYR A 192 -20.45 -6.20 4.69
CA TYR A 192 -19.40 -5.42 4.03
C TYR A 192 -19.81 -4.89 2.65
N ARG A 193 -21.11 -4.93 2.31
CA ARG A 193 -21.61 -4.50 1.01
C ARG A 193 -21.14 -3.11 0.62
N GLU A 194 -21.30 -2.12 1.51
CA GLU A 194 -20.93 -0.74 1.21
C GLU A 194 -19.43 -0.58 0.92
N GLN A 195 -18.60 -1.32 1.66
CA GLN A 195 -17.15 -1.31 1.50
C GLN A 195 -16.74 -1.98 0.19
N TYR A 196 -17.39 -3.09 -0.19
CA TYR A 196 -17.18 -3.75 -1.48
C TYR A 196 -17.60 -2.85 -2.64
N GLU A 197 -18.76 -2.20 -2.56
CA GLU A 197 -19.22 -1.25 -3.58
C GLU A 197 -18.26 -0.07 -3.74
N LEU A 198 -17.76 0.47 -2.62
CA LEU A 198 -16.81 1.59 -2.62
C LEU A 198 -15.47 1.19 -3.27
N VAL A 199 -14.93 0.03 -2.92
CA VAL A 199 -13.69 -0.46 -3.51
C VAL A 199 -13.89 -0.81 -4.98
N LEU A 200 -15.00 -1.47 -5.33
CA LEU A 200 -15.32 -1.83 -6.71
C LEU A 200 -15.39 -0.59 -7.61
N LYS A 201 -15.96 0.50 -7.10
CA LYS A 201 -15.93 1.81 -7.77
C LYS A 201 -14.50 2.30 -8.04
N GLY A 202 -13.60 2.14 -7.07
CA GLY A 202 -12.19 2.47 -7.24
C GLY A 202 -11.45 1.56 -8.24
N LEU A 203 -11.97 0.36 -8.48
CA LEU A 203 -11.46 -0.60 -9.46
C LEU A 203 -12.16 -0.49 -10.84
N GLU A 204 -13.05 0.48 -11.07
CA GLU A 204 -13.79 0.61 -12.34
C GLU A 204 -12.86 0.64 -13.55
N ASN A 205 -11.71 1.31 -13.39
CA ASN A 205 -10.75 1.56 -14.45
C ASN A 205 -9.63 0.51 -14.55
N ILE A 206 -9.67 -0.61 -13.81
CA ILE A 206 -8.71 -1.71 -14.01
C ILE A 206 -9.22 -2.76 -14.99
#